data_AF-A0AAV5UAN9-F1
#
_entry.id   AF-A0AAV5UAN9-F1
#
_cell.length_a   1.000
_cell.length_b   1.000
_cell.length_c   1.000
_cell.angle_alpha   90.00
_cell.angle_beta   90.00
_cell.angle_gamma   90.00
#
_symmetry.space_group_name_H-M   'P 1'
#
loop_
_entity.id
_entity.type
_entity.pdbx_description
1 polymer ?
#
loop_
_entity_poly.entity_id
_entity_poly.type
_entity_poly.pdbx_seq_one_letter_code
_entity_poly.pdbx_strand_id
1 'polypeptide(L)'
;HYLMANDPLFGNPEQFRPERYIAEDGKTLRKDLVERTIPFSIGKRECPGKGIVSVELFLGLTATFQHFKISPREGQDIDLVPGPVVMLLPKPQRLRIAPI
;
A
#
# COMPACT_ATOMS: atom_id res chain seq x y z
N HIS A 1 -10.30 -3.18 -2.69
CA HIS A 1 -10.38 -3.46 -4.14
C HIS A 1 -10.90 -4.86 -4.39
N TYR A 2 -12.20 -5.02 -4.64
CA TYR A 2 -12.80 -6.33 -4.92
C TYR A 2 -12.07 -7.10 -6.03
N LEU A 3 -11.61 -6.38 -7.08
CA LEU A 3 -10.82 -6.98 -8.15
C LEU A 3 -9.53 -7.61 -7.61
N MET A 4 -8.64 -6.82 -7.02
CA MET A 4 -7.35 -7.32 -6.51
C MET A 4 -7.51 -8.40 -5.44
N ALA A 5 -8.59 -8.38 -4.66
CA ALA A 5 -8.86 -9.39 -3.63
C ALA A 5 -9.30 -10.75 -4.19
N ASN A 6 -9.88 -10.80 -5.39
CA ASN A 6 -10.44 -12.02 -5.99
C ASN A 6 -9.73 -12.45 -7.28
N ASP A 7 -8.69 -11.74 -7.64
CA ASP A 7 -7.98 -11.95 -8.89
C ASP A 7 -6.86 -13.00 -8.70
N PRO A 8 -6.86 -14.10 -9.48
CA PRO A 8 -5.88 -15.18 -9.31
C PRO A 8 -4.43 -14.76 -9.44
N LEU A 9 -4.12 -13.63 -10.10
CA LEU A 9 -2.75 -13.11 -10.14
C LEU A 9 -2.26 -12.65 -8.77
N PHE A 10 -3.16 -12.22 -7.89
CA PHE A 10 -2.85 -11.77 -6.53
C PHE A 10 -2.91 -12.93 -5.54
N GLY A 11 -1.95 -13.86 -5.61
CA GLY A 11 -1.85 -14.95 -4.65
C GLY A 11 -1.71 -14.46 -3.20
N ASN A 12 -2.47 -15.03 -2.26
CA ASN A 12 -2.60 -14.54 -0.88
C ASN A 12 -2.90 -13.03 -0.82
N PRO A 13 -4.07 -12.58 -1.32
CA PRO A 13 -4.36 -11.16 -1.53
C PRO A 13 -4.49 -10.37 -0.21
N GLU A 14 -4.86 -11.03 0.88
CA GLU A 14 -4.97 -10.44 2.22
C GLU A 14 -3.61 -10.20 2.89
N GLN A 15 -2.51 -10.71 2.33
CA GLN A 15 -1.17 -10.53 2.89
C GLN A 15 -0.45 -9.35 2.24
N PHE A 16 0.06 -8.44 3.08
CA PHE A 16 0.98 -7.40 2.66
C PHE A 16 2.32 -8.02 2.23
N ARG A 17 2.55 -8.04 0.92
CA ARG A 17 3.70 -8.71 0.28
C ARG A 17 4.23 -7.84 -0.86
N PRO A 18 5.11 -6.85 -0.58
CA PRO A 18 5.68 -5.98 -1.60
C PRO A 18 6.42 -6.73 -2.71
N GLU A 19 7.06 -7.85 -2.36
CA GLU A 19 7.85 -8.68 -3.26
C GLU A 19 7.05 -9.26 -4.42
N ARG A 20 5.71 -9.31 -4.33
CA ARG A 20 4.87 -9.76 -5.45
C ARG A 20 5.04 -8.89 -6.69
N TYR A 21 5.44 -7.62 -6.54
CA TYR A 21 5.64 -6.70 -7.65
C TYR A 21 7.04 -6.78 -8.27
N ILE A 22 7.94 -7.59 -7.72
CA ILE A 22 9.34 -7.70 -8.16
C ILE A 22 9.50 -9.01 -8.95
N ALA A 23 10.17 -8.94 -10.10
CA ALA A 23 10.50 -10.11 -10.91
C ALA A 23 11.63 -10.93 -10.28
N GLU A 24 11.89 -12.11 -10.84
CA GLU A 24 12.90 -13.05 -10.31
C GLU A 24 14.33 -12.48 -10.29
N ASP A 25 14.62 -11.49 -11.14
CA ASP A 25 15.90 -10.77 -11.17
C ASP A 25 16.11 -9.81 -9.98
N GLY A 26 15.09 -9.63 -9.14
CA GLY A 26 15.12 -8.75 -7.97
C GLY A 26 15.14 -7.25 -8.27
N LYS A 27 15.05 -6.85 -9.55
CA LYS A 27 15.21 -5.45 -9.98
C LYS A 27 14.06 -4.96 -10.86
N THR A 28 13.53 -5.83 -11.70
CA THR A 28 12.47 -5.49 -12.64
C THR A 28 11.11 -5.61 -11.97
N LEU A 29 10.19 -4.70 -12.31
CA LEU A 29 8.81 -4.83 -11.86
C LEU A 29 8.03 -5.82 -12.72
N ARG A 30 7.18 -6.61 -12.07
CA ARG A 30 6.19 -7.48 -12.72
C ARG A 30 5.10 -6.64 -13.37
N LYS A 31 5.27 -6.34 -14.67
CA LYS A 31 4.34 -5.50 -15.44
C LYS A 31 2.90 -6.02 -15.42
N ASP A 32 2.73 -7.33 -15.50
CA ASP A 32 1.43 -7.99 -15.44
C ASP A 32 0.68 -7.68 -14.13
N LEU A 33 1.36 -7.68 -12.99
CA LEU A 33 0.78 -7.30 -11.71
C LEU A 33 0.59 -5.80 -11.56
N VAL A 34 1.53 -4.98 -12.02
CA VAL A 34 1.42 -3.52 -11.97
C VAL A 34 0.22 -3.03 -12.77
N GLU A 35 0.00 -3.56 -13.97
CA GLU A 35 -1.15 -3.21 -14.82
C GLU A 35 -2.49 -3.72 -14.24
N ARG A 36 -2.47 -4.85 -13.52
CA ARG A 36 -3.65 -5.42 -12.83
C ARG A 36 -3.97 -4.73 -11.50
N THR A 37 -3.09 -3.85 -11.01
CA THR A 37 -3.32 -3.03 -9.80
C THR A 37 -4.06 -1.76 -10.18
N ILE A 38 -5.35 -1.69 -9.82
CA ILE A 38 -6.27 -0.63 -10.30
C ILE A 38 -6.80 0.25 -9.14
N PRO A 39 -5.98 0.80 -8.22
CA PRO A 39 -6.44 1.53 -7.04
C PRO A 39 -7.25 2.79 -7.36
N PHE A 40 -7.08 3.34 -8.57
CA PHE A 40 -7.64 4.61 -9.02
C PHE A 40 -8.68 4.49 -10.14
N SER A 41 -9.32 3.32 -10.27
CA SER A 41 -10.16 2.98 -11.44
C SER A 41 -9.35 2.96 -12.75
N ILE A 42 -10.03 2.80 -13.89
CA ILE A 42 -9.43 2.77 -15.23
C ILE A 42 -10.38 3.39 -16.27
N GLY A 43 -9.83 3.92 -17.37
CA GLY A 43 -10.61 4.47 -18.49
C GLY A 43 -11.05 5.92 -18.28
N LYS A 44 -12.14 6.33 -18.92
CA LYS A 44 -12.62 7.74 -18.95
C LYS A 44 -12.96 8.35 -17.57
N ARG A 45 -13.09 7.51 -16.54
CA ARG A 45 -13.41 7.89 -15.15
C ARG A 45 -12.29 7.48 -14.19
N GLU A 46 -11.08 7.22 -14.70
CA GLU A 46 -9.89 7.09 -13.85
C GLU A 46 -9.75 8.34 -12.97
N CYS A 47 -9.29 8.15 -11.73
CA CYS A 47 -9.10 9.24 -10.78
C CYS A 47 -8.19 10.32 -11.40
N PRO A 48 -8.67 11.57 -11.56
CA PRO A 48 -7.85 12.64 -12.13
C PRO A 48 -6.63 12.97 -11.24
N GLY A 49 -6.68 12.60 -9.96
CA GLY A 49 -5.59 12.77 -9.01
C GLY A 49 -4.50 11.69 -9.06
N LYS A 50 -4.61 10.63 -9.88
CA LYS A 50 -3.67 9.50 -9.91
C LYS A 50 -2.21 9.93 -10.04
N GLY A 51 -1.92 10.88 -10.94
CA GLY A 51 -0.56 11.38 -11.14
C GLY A 51 -0.01 12.09 -9.90
N ILE A 52 -0.81 12.99 -9.31
CA ILE A 52 -0.43 13.77 -8.12
C ILE A 52 -0.22 12.83 -6.93
N VAL A 53 -1.19 11.96 -6.64
CA VAL A 53 -1.15 11.03 -5.51
C VAL A 53 0.05 10.07 -5.62
N SER A 54 0.44 9.65 -6.83
CA SER A 54 1.61 8.78 -7.01
C SER A 54 2.91 9.46 -6.58
N VAL A 55 3.08 10.74 -6.94
CA VAL A 55 4.26 11.53 -6.54
C VAL A 55 4.23 11.83 -5.04
N GLU A 56 3.09 12.25 -4.52
CA GLU A 56 2.92 12.61 -3.11
C GLU A 56 3.17 11.39 -2.20
N LEU A 57 2.63 10.21 -2.54
CA LEU A 57 2.88 8.99 -1.78
C LEU A 57 4.35 8.59 -1.79
N PHE A 58 5.00 8.66 -2.95
CA PHE A 58 6.42 8.31 -3.06
C PHE A 58 7.28 9.24 -2.19
N LEU A 59 7.11 10.56 -2.33
CA LEU A 59 7.88 11.54 -1.57
C LEU A 59 7.55 11.48 -0.08
N GLY A 60 6.27 11.38 0.28
CA GLY A 60 5.84 11.33 1.67
C GLY A 60 6.38 10.10 2.39
N LEU A 61 6.28 8.91 1.78
CA LEU A 61 6.78 7.67 2.38
C LEU A 61 8.31 7.66 2.47
N THR A 62 9.00 8.03 1.38
CA THR A 62 10.47 8.02 1.36
C THR A 62 11.06 9.03 2.34
N ALA A 63 10.56 10.27 2.37
CA ALA A 63 11.01 11.28 3.33
C ALA A 63 10.74 10.84 4.78
N THR A 64 9.56 10.24 5.04
CA THR A 64 9.22 9.73 6.37
C THR A 64 10.20 8.65 6.81
N PHE A 65 10.49 7.65 5.98
CA PHE A 65 11.39 6.55 6.34
C PHE A 65 12.87 6.90 6.28
N GLN A 66 13.25 7.98 5.59
CA GLN A 66 14.61 8.51 5.60
C GLN A 66 14.95 9.24 6.91
N HIS A 67 13.95 9.85 7.56
CA HIS A 67 14.16 10.66 8.76
C HIS A 67 13.65 10.02 10.05
N PHE A 68 12.73 9.05 9.97
CA PHE A 68 12.08 8.49 11.15
C PHE A 68 12.04 6.96 11.12
N LYS A 69 12.29 6.39 12.29
CA LYS A 69 11.95 5.01 12.63
C LYS A 69 10.57 4.98 13.26
N ILE A 70 9.65 4.26 12.63
CA ILE A 70 8.28 4.07 13.09
C ILE A 70 8.15 2.66 13.65
N SER A 71 7.61 2.53 14.86
CA SER A 71 7.33 1.23 15.50
C SER A 71 6.03 1.28 16.31
N PRO A 72 5.47 0.13 16.70
CA PRO A 72 4.40 0.11 17.70
C PRO A 72 4.87 0.75 19.00
N ARG A 73 3.93 1.27 19.79
CA ARG A 73 4.21 1.64 21.19
C ARG A 73 4.54 0.38 21.98
N GLU A 74 5.44 0.48 22.95
CA GLU A 74 5.82 -0.65 23.80
C GLU A 74 4.59 -1.31 24.43
N GLY A 75 4.53 -2.65 24.32
CA GLY A 75 3.43 -3.45 24.84
C GLY A 75 2.11 -3.33 24.08
N GLN A 76 2.10 -2.75 22.87
CA GLN A 76 0.89 -2.64 22.04
C GLN A 76 1.04 -3.38 20.71
N ASP A 77 0.06 -4.21 20.39
CA ASP A 77 -0.07 -4.86 19.09
C ASP A 77 -0.75 -3.95 18.06
N ILE A 78 -0.46 -4.17 16.78
CA ILE A 78 -1.07 -3.44 15.67
C ILE A 78 -2.20 -4.27 15.07
N ASP A 79 -3.37 -3.68 14.99
CA ASP A 79 -4.53 -4.26 14.31
C ASP A 79 -4.65 -3.70 12.88
N LEU A 80 -4.41 -4.57 11.90
CA LEU A 80 -4.44 -4.23 10.48
C LEU A 80 -5.81 -4.47 9.83
N VAL A 81 -6.80 -4.95 10.58
CA VAL A 81 -8.16 -5.17 10.06
C VAL A 81 -8.82 -3.80 9.84
N PRO A 82 -9.22 -3.46 8.60
CA PRO A 82 -9.84 -2.17 8.32
C PRO A 82 -11.20 -2.03 9.00
N GLY A 83 -11.57 -0.80 9.36
CA GLY A 83 -12.93 -0.51 9.84
C GLY A 83 -13.95 -0.63 8.71
N PRO A 84 -15.18 -1.13 8.97
CA PRO A 84 -16.21 -1.26 7.93
C PRO A 84 -16.87 0.09 7.64
N VAL A 85 -16.39 0.79 6.61
CA VAL A 85 -16.96 2.04 6.10
C VAL A 85 -16.93 2.05 4.57
N VAL A 86 -17.63 3.01 3.94
CA VAL A 86 -17.63 3.22 2.47
C VAL A 86 -16.20 3.32 1.92
N MET A 87 -15.28 3.87 2.71
CA MET A 87 -13.85 3.77 2.50
C MET A 87 -13.24 2.88 3.59
N LEU A 88 -12.41 1.91 3.19
CA LEU A 88 -11.63 1.09 4.12
C LEU A 88 -10.57 1.99 4.76
N LEU A 89 -10.81 2.35 6.03
CA LEU A 89 -9.90 3.18 6.81
C LEU A 89 -9.15 2.31 7.83
N PRO A 90 -7.86 2.58 8.07
CA PRO A 90 -7.14 1.95 9.16
C PRO A 90 -7.76 2.37 10.49
N LYS A 91 -7.77 1.45 11.46
CA LYS A 91 -8.15 1.79 12.84
C LYS A 91 -7.12 2.77 13.42
N PRO A 92 -7.51 3.67 14.34
CA PRO A 92 -6.54 4.50 15.06
C PRO A 92 -5.53 3.62 15.81
N GLN A 93 -4.25 3.70 15.42
CA GLN A 93 -3.13 2.96 16.03
C GLN A 93 -2.20 3.93 16.77
N ARG A 94 -1.68 3.52 17.93
CA ARG A 94 -0.68 4.30 18.67
C ARG A 94 0.72 3.85 18.24
N LEU A 95 1.41 4.73 17.53
CA LEU A 95 2.75 4.49 17.00
C LEU A 95 3.78 5.33 17.77
N ARG A 96 4.99 4.79 17.88
CA ARG A 96 6.19 5.53 18.26
C ARG A 96 6.90 5.98 16.98
N ILE A 97 7.24 7.26 16.92
CA ILE A 97 7.99 7.86 15.82
C ILE A 97 9.25 8.47 16.45
N ALA A 98 10.42 7.96 16.09
CA ALA A 98 11.71 8.44 16.57
C ALA A 98 12.55 8.90 15.39
N PRO A 99 13.28 10.02 15.48
CA PRO A 99 14.23 10.40 14.43
C PRO A 99 15.31 9.32 14.29
N ILE A 100 15.78 9.12 13.06
CA ILE A 100 16.95 8.27 12.74
C ILE A 100 18.23 9.04 13.05
#